data_AF-E6U5C1-F1
#
_entry.id   AF-E6U5C1-F1
#
_cell.length_a   1.000
_cell.length_b   1.000
_cell.length_c   1.000
_cell.angle_alpha   90.00
_cell.angle_beta   90.00
_cell.angle_gamma   90.00
#
_symmetry.space_group_name_H-M   'P 1'
#
loop_
_entity.id
_entity.type
_entity.pdbx_description
1 polymer ?
#
loop_
_entity_poly.entity_id
_entity_poly.type
_entity_poly.pdbx_seq_one_letter_code
_entity_poly.pdbx_strand_id
1 'polypeptide(L)'
;MSDKAWESIIQYASPFVPILIAVLTGFMTFQAGKFQSHRKERQEIYRKQLLDVYLPMHRKWESYNLQKVKNIDLINIKAFCETIWPYFDRYYLLIPESIHNLYKQIGKLYSTSVSDKEIIKKYKELIRLINDQYYLTKKRLGYPSMGFFRQMKSWSFLKKFLFWSFIISLAIATAFWEVMSITKVHDIRMTIVMAILYFYVLVCLILIAREF
;
A
#
# COMPACT_ATOMS: atom_id res chain seq x y z
N MET A 1 -38.11 12.19 -17.66
CA MET A 1 -37.39 13.18 -16.82
C MET A 1 -36.82 14.21 -17.78
N SER A 2 -37.28 15.46 -17.68
CA SER A 2 -36.91 16.52 -18.63
C SER A 2 -35.51 17.06 -18.33
N ASP A 3 -34.78 17.47 -19.38
CA ASP A 3 -33.44 18.07 -19.28
C ASP A 3 -33.38 19.28 -18.33
N LYS A 4 -34.52 19.94 -18.13
CA LYS A 4 -34.69 21.03 -17.16
C LYS A 4 -34.43 20.62 -15.70
N ALA A 5 -34.66 19.35 -15.34
CA ALA A 5 -34.37 18.85 -14.00
C ALA A 5 -32.85 18.72 -13.77
N TRP A 6 -32.11 18.27 -14.78
CA TRP A 6 -30.64 18.19 -14.74
C TRP A 6 -29.99 19.59 -14.72
N GLU A 7 -30.50 20.52 -15.52
CA GLU A 7 -30.02 21.90 -15.51
C GLU A 7 -30.24 22.57 -14.14
N SER A 8 -31.37 22.31 -13.47
CA SER A 8 -31.60 22.83 -12.12
C SER A 8 -30.63 22.25 -11.09
N ILE A 9 -30.31 20.94 -11.17
CA ILE A 9 -29.37 20.29 -10.24
C ILE A 9 -27.94 20.85 -10.43
N ILE A 10 -27.54 21.15 -11.68
CA ILE A 10 -26.25 21.77 -11.99
C ILE A 10 -26.23 23.24 -11.55
N GLN A 11 -27.35 23.96 -11.70
CA GLN A 11 -27.47 25.36 -11.29
C GLN A 11 -27.50 25.54 -9.76
N TYR A 12 -27.95 24.53 -9.01
CA TYR A 12 -27.89 24.46 -7.54
C TYR A 12 -26.67 23.72 -6.99
N ALA A 13 -25.76 23.24 -7.86
CA ALA A 13 -24.46 22.76 -7.42
C ALA A 13 -23.70 23.96 -6.83
N SER A 14 -23.75 24.06 -5.51
CA SER A 14 -23.12 25.09 -4.69
C SER A 14 -21.73 25.43 -5.25
N PRO A 15 -21.35 26.71 -5.40
CA PRO A 15 -20.04 27.14 -5.93
C PRO A 15 -18.85 26.53 -5.16
N PHE A 16 -19.11 25.95 -3.98
CA PHE A 16 -18.16 25.20 -3.18
C PHE A 16 -17.76 23.85 -3.75
N VAL A 17 -18.61 23.15 -4.53
CA VAL A 17 -18.27 21.81 -5.06
C VAL A 17 -17.10 21.89 -6.05
N PRO A 18 -17.09 22.80 -7.04
CA PRO A 18 -15.93 23.01 -7.90
C PRO A 18 -14.68 23.47 -7.14
N ILE A 19 -14.84 24.31 -6.11
CA ILE A 19 -13.74 24.79 -5.27
C ILE A 19 -13.14 23.64 -4.45
N LEU A 20 -13.95 22.78 -3.85
CA LEU A 20 -13.51 21.61 -3.10
C LEU A 20 -12.79 20.62 -4.02
N ILE A 21 -13.32 20.38 -5.23
CA ILE A 21 -12.65 19.56 -6.24
C ILE A 21 -11.32 20.18 -6.64
N ALA A 22 -11.25 21.49 -6.88
CA ALA A 22 -10.02 22.18 -7.24
C ALA A 22 -8.98 22.16 -6.12
N VAL A 23 -9.39 22.32 -4.86
CA VAL A 23 -8.52 22.23 -3.67
C VAL A 23 -8.02 20.80 -3.48
N LEU A 24 -8.89 19.80 -3.59
CA LEU A 24 -8.50 18.38 -3.52
C LEU A 24 -7.54 18.02 -4.67
N THR A 25 -7.83 18.46 -5.89
CA THR A 25 -6.98 18.21 -7.07
C THR A 25 -5.64 18.93 -6.93
N GLY A 26 -5.63 20.20 -6.51
CA GLY A 26 -4.43 20.98 -6.25
C GLY A 26 -3.58 20.41 -5.12
N PHE A 27 -4.20 19.94 -4.04
CA PHE A 27 -3.50 19.26 -2.94
C PHE A 27 -2.91 17.92 -3.40
N MET A 28 -3.68 17.11 -4.14
CA MET A 28 -3.19 15.85 -4.72
C MET A 28 -2.02 16.09 -5.69
N THR A 29 -2.08 17.18 -6.47
CA THR A 29 -1.03 17.58 -7.42
C THR A 29 0.21 18.14 -6.73
N PHE A 30 0.03 18.97 -5.68
CA PHE A 30 1.11 19.52 -4.87
C PHE A 30 1.85 18.42 -4.08
N GLN A 31 1.11 17.49 -3.47
CA GLN A 31 1.71 16.29 -2.88
C GLN A 31 2.46 15.51 -3.95
N ALA A 32 1.83 15.21 -5.09
CA ALA A 32 2.49 14.52 -6.19
C ALA A 32 3.78 15.23 -6.66
N GLY A 33 3.82 16.56 -6.66
CA GLY A 33 4.98 17.38 -7.03
C GLY A 33 6.08 17.43 -5.97
N LYS A 34 5.74 17.61 -4.68
CA LYS A 34 6.71 17.60 -3.56
C LYS A 34 7.38 16.22 -3.41
N PHE A 35 6.68 15.15 -3.79
CA PHE A 35 7.21 13.79 -3.86
C PHE A 35 8.06 13.50 -5.11
N GLN A 36 8.19 14.41 -6.09
CA GLN A 36 8.91 14.16 -7.36
C GLN A 36 10.40 14.54 -7.36
N SER A 37 10.87 15.48 -6.53
CA SER A 37 12.25 15.98 -6.63
C SER A 37 13.32 15.04 -6.05
N HIS A 38 13.02 14.27 -5.00
CA HIS A 38 13.88 13.18 -4.48
C HIS A 38 13.52 11.80 -5.09
N ARG A 39 12.65 11.80 -6.10
CA ARG A 39 12.01 10.60 -6.66
C ARG A 39 12.84 9.92 -7.72
N LYS A 40 13.53 10.66 -8.61
CA LYS A 40 14.21 10.05 -9.75
C LYS A 40 15.28 9.06 -9.32
N GLU A 41 16.17 9.49 -8.42
CA GLU A 41 17.27 8.66 -7.93
C GLU A 41 16.75 7.48 -7.08
N ARG A 42 15.80 7.72 -6.16
CA ARG A 42 15.16 6.63 -5.39
C ARG A 42 14.36 5.68 -6.27
N GLN A 43 13.66 6.17 -7.29
CA GLN A 43 12.94 5.33 -8.24
C GLN A 43 13.89 4.52 -9.10
N GLU A 44 15.05 5.06 -9.46
CA GLU A 44 16.05 4.32 -10.19
C GLU A 44 16.63 3.19 -9.34
N ILE A 45 16.88 3.45 -8.05
CA ILE A 45 17.26 2.41 -7.08
C ILE A 45 16.15 1.37 -6.94
N TYR A 46 14.90 1.78 -6.74
CA TYR A 46 13.77 0.84 -6.66
C TYR A 46 13.59 0.06 -7.96
N ARG A 47 13.82 0.67 -9.11
CA ARG A 47 13.73 0.02 -10.42
C ARG A 47 14.83 -1.02 -10.58
N LYS A 48 16.07 -0.70 -10.20
CA LYS A 48 17.19 -1.67 -10.17
C LYS A 48 16.89 -2.81 -9.20
N GLN A 49 16.43 -2.50 -7.97
CA GLN A 49 15.98 -3.50 -7.00
C GLN A 49 14.88 -4.43 -7.56
N LEU A 50 13.88 -3.88 -8.24
CA LEU A 50 12.81 -4.67 -8.82
C LEU A 50 13.32 -5.56 -9.96
N LEU A 51 14.02 -4.98 -10.93
CA LEU A 51 14.38 -5.66 -12.17
C LEU A 51 15.54 -6.65 -11.99
N ASP A 52 16.53 -6.29 -11.17
CA ASP A 52 17.78 -7.05 -11.09
C ASP A 52 17.75 -8.09 -9.95
N VAL A 53 16.94 -7.83 -8.91
CA VAL A 53 16.88 -8.67 -7.70
C VAL A 53 15.53 -9.36 -7.56
N TYR A 54 14.48 -8.58 -7.30
CA TYR A 54 13.22 -9.16 -6.81
C TYR A 54 12.41 -9.87 -7.89
N LEU A 55 12.36 -9.34 -9.12
CA LEU A 55 11.62 -9.94 -10.22
C LEU A 55 12.24 -11.28 -10.66
N PRO A 56 13.58 -11.41 -10.86
CA PRO A 56 14.21 -12.69 -11.14
C PRO A 56 14.00 -13.71 -10.01
N MET A 57 14.14 -13.30 -8.75
CA MET A 57 13.90 -14.17 -7.59
C MET A 57 12.44 -14.65 -7.53
N HIS A 58 11.48 -13.74 -7.74
CA HIS A 58 10.05 -14.08 -7.75
C HIS A 58 9.71 -15.06 -8.89
N ARG A 59 10.23 -14.85 -10.10
CA ARG A 59 10.00 -15.74 -11.25
C ARG A 59 10.61 -17.12 -11.03
N LYS A 60 11.84 -17.19 -10.53
CA LYS A 60 12.48 -18.46 -10.14
C LYS A 60 11.61 -19.17 -9.11
N TRP A 61 11.19 -18.47 -8.07
CA TRP A 61 10.31 -19.01 -7.05
C TRP A 61 9.00 -19.59 -7.62
N GLU A 62 8.32 -18.85 -8.51
CA GLU A 62 7.11 -19.33 -9.17
C GLU A 62 7.35 -20.59 -10.01
N SER A 63 8.51 -20.69 -10.67
CA SER A 63 8.86 -21.87 -11.49
C SER A 63 9.04 -23.16 -10.67
N TYR A 64 9.49 -23.06 -9.42
CA TYR A 64 9.57 -24.22 -8.53
C TYR A 64 8.20 -24.64 -7.95
N ASN A 65 7.12 -23.90 -8.26
CA ASN A 65 5.74 -24.18 -7.84
C ASN A 65 5.56 -24.33 -6.31
N LEU A 66 6.50 -23.79 -5.55
CA LEU A 66 6.65 -24.02 -4.10
C LEU A 66 5.52 -23.41 -3.27
N GLN A 67 4.65 -22.58 -3.87
CA GLN A 67 3.43 -22.07 -3.25
C GLN A 67 2.30 -23.10 -3.16
N LYS A 68 2.29 -24.10 -4.06
CA LYS A 68 1.22 -25.12 -4.13
C LYS A 68 1.56 -26.40 -3.37
N VAL A 69 2.83 -26.64 -3.09
CA VAL A 69 3.28 -27.87 -2.44
C VAL A 69 3.13 -27.74 -0.92
N LYS A 70 2.16 -28.45 -0.34
CA LYS A 70 1.99 -28.51 1.14
C LYS A 70 3.25 -29.04 1.84
N ASN A 71 3.97 -29.96 1.19
CA ASN A 71 5.24 -30.52 1.64
C ASN A 71 6.36 -30.05 0.72
N ILE A 72 6.92 -28.88 1.02
CA ILE A 72 8.12 -28.45 0.33
C ILE A 72 9.26 -29.38 0.77
N ASP A 73 9.80 -30.16 -0.16
CA ASP A 73 10.96 -31.02 0.08
C ASP A 73 12.25 -30.21 0.22
N LEU A 74 13.11 -30.64 1.15
CA LEU A 74 14.40 -30.02 1.44
C LEU A 74 15.28 -29.91 0.18
N ILE A 75 15.15 -30.87 -0.73
CA ILE A 75 15.88 -30.91 -2.01
C ILE A 75 15.48 -29.72 -2.90
N ASN A 76 14.18 -29.45 -3.05
CA ASN A 76 13.69 -28.35 -3.87
C ASN A 76 14.06 -27.00 -3.26
N ILE A 77 14.04 -26.90 -1.93
CA ILE A 77 14.55 -25.73 -1.23
C ILE A 77 16.03 -25.56 -1.53
N LYS A 78 16.85 -26.58 -1.30
CA LYS A 78 18.30 -26.49 -1.48
C LYS A 78 18.67 -26.10 -2.91
N ALA A 79 18.00 -26.68 -3.92
CA ALA A 79 18.19 -26.32 -5.32
C ALA A 79 17.81 -24.85 -5.60
N PHE A 80 16.65 -24.39 -5.09
CA PHE A 80 16.28 -22.97 -5.19
C PHE A 80 17.35 -22.08 -4.56
N CYS A 81 17.96 -22.52 -3.48
CA CYS A 81 18.95 -21.76 -2.72
C CYS A 81 20.25 -21.60 -3.48
N GLU A 82 20.80 -22.69 -3.98
CA GLU A 82 21.97 -22.64 -4.85
C GLU A 82 21.76 -21.68 -6.05
N THR A 83 20.52 -21.57 -6.55
CA THR A 83 20.21 -20.64 -7.66
C THR A 83 20.00 -19.17 -7.28
N ILE A 84 19.69 -18.84 -6.02
CA ILE A 84 19.47 -17.45 -5.56
C ILE A 84 20.63 -16.90 -4.73
N TRP A 85 21.46 -17.76 -4.14
CA TRP A 85 22.63 -17.38 -3.32
C TRP A 85 23.52 -16.36 -4.03
N PRO A 86 23.90 -16.58 -5.32
CA PRO A 86 24.72 -15.61 -6.05
C PRO A 86 24.09 -14.22 -6.19
N TYR A 87 22.76 -14.09 -6.12
CA TYR A 87 22.08 -12.79 -6.20
C TYR A 87 22.23 -11.99 -4.89
N PHE A 88 22.33 -12.66 -3.75
CA PHE A 88 22.55 -11.99 -2.46
C PHE A 88 23.90 -11.29 -2.40
N ASP A 89 24.93 -11.96 -2.90
CA ASP A 89 26.28 -11.41 -2.94
C ASP A 89 26.43 -10.35 -4.04
N ARG A 90 25.91 -10.63 -5.25
CA ARG A 90 26.02 -9.70 -6.39
C ARG A 90 25.26 -8.39 -6.18
N TYR A 91 24.12 -8.44 -5.49
CA TYR A 91 23.25 -7.28 -5.27
C TYR A 91 23.15 -6.90 -3.79
N TYR A 92 24.24 -7.13 -3.04
CA TYR A 92 24.29 -6.93 -1.59
C TYR A 92 23.72 -5.57 -1.14
N LEU A 93 24.13 -4.48 -1.80
CA LEU A 93 23.68 -3.12 -1.48
C LEU A 93 22.21 -2.83 -1.79
N LEU A 94 21.59 -3.64 -2.65
CA LEU A 94 20.20 -3.48 -3.06
C LEU A 94 19.23 -4.27 -2.18
N ILE A 95 19.73 -5.17 -1.34
CA ILE A 95 18.92 -6.08 -0.53
C ILE A 95 18.89 -5.58 0.93
N PRO A 96 17.70 -5.51 1.55
CA PRO A 96 17.55 -5.17 2.96
C PRO A 96 18.37 -6.06 3.88
N GLU A 97 18.92 -5.45 4.92
CA GLU A 97 19.72 -6.13 5.94
C GLU A 97 18.97 -7.31 6.60
N SER A 98 17.65 -7.19 6.76
CA SER A 98 16.81 -8.28 7.31
C SER A 98 16.90 -9.56 6.49
N ILE A 99 16.99 -9.45 5.16
CA ILE A 99 17.12 -10.58 4.26
C ILE A 99 18.54 -11.15 4.33
N HIS A 100 19.57 -10.30 4.41
CA HIS A 100 20.96 -10.73 4.62
C HIS A 100 21.17 -11.47 5.93
N ASN A 101 20.55 -10.99 7.00
CA ASN A 101 20.65 -11.62 8.31
C ASN A 101 19.98 -13.00 8.30
N LEU A 102 18.83 -13.12 7.63
CA LEU A 102 18.15 -14.40 7.50
C LEU A 102 18.92 -15.38 6.60
N TYR A 103 19.51 -14.88 5.52
CA TYR A 103 20.43 -15.64 4.67
C TYR A 103 21.62 -16.20 5.48
N LYS A 104 22.28 -15.37 6.29
CA LYS A 104 23.38 -15.80 7.17
C LYS A 104 22.92 -16.83 8.20
N GLN A 105 21.72 -16.67 8.78
CA GLN A 105 21.14 -17.64 9.70
C GLN A 105 20.93 -18.99 9.01
N ILE A 106 20.39 -18.98 7.79
CA ILE A 106 20.19 -20.20 7.01
C ILE A 106 21.52 -20.87 6.71
N GLY A 107 22.54 -20.13 6.25
CA GLY A 107 23.88 -20.68 6.02
C GLY A 107 24.47 -21.37 7.26
N LYS A 108 24.31 -20.76 8.44
CA LYS A 108 24.69 -21.38 9.72
C LYS A 108 23.92 -22.66 9.99
N LEU A 109 22.62 -22.68 9.73
CA LEU A 109 21.78 -23.87 9.94
C LEU A 109 22.15 -25.04 9.02
N TYR A 110 22.80 -24.81 7.88
CA TYR A 110 23.36 -25.91 7.07
C TYR A 110 24.69 -26.43 7.60
N SER A 111 25.49 -25.58 8.24
CA SER A 111 26.77 -25.99 8.85
C SER A 111 26.58 -26.72 10.19
N THR A 112 25.44 -26.48 10.85
CA THR A 112 25.10 -27.12 12.11
C THR A 112 24.11 -28.26 11.83
N SER A 113 24.24 -29.42 12.48
CA SER A 113 23.35 -30.58 12.30
C SER A 113 21.97 -30.36 12.92
N VAL A 114 21.25 -29.33 12.43
CA VAL A 114 19.93 -28.91 12.91
C VAL A 114 18.85 -29.65 12.13
N SER A 115 17.67 -29.84 12.74
CA SER A 115 16.53 -30.51 12.10
C SER A 115 16.11 -29.82 10.80
N ASP A 116 15.90 -30.62 9.75
CA ASP A 116 15.34 -30.19 8.46
C ASP A 116 14.09 -29.32 8.59
N LYS A 117 13.26 -29.55 9.60
CA LYS A 117 12.04 -28.74 9.85
C LYS A 117 12.36 -27.27 10.14
N GLU A 118 13.45 -27.01 10.85
CA GLU A 118 13.85 -25.65 11.23
C GLU A 118 14.44 -24.90 10.03
N ILE A 119 15.25 -25.60 9.24
CA ILE A 119 15.77 -25.11 7.96
C ILE A 119 14.60 -24.70 7.05
N ILE A 120 13.64 -25.61 6.83
CA ILE A 120 12.44 -25.35 6.00
C ILE A 120 11.65 -24.13 6.51
N LYS A 121 11.52 -23.96 7.83
CA LYS A 121 10.82 -22.82 8.43
C LYS A 121 11.49 -21.49 8.09
N LYS A 122 12.82 -21.41 8.27
CA LYS A 122 13.60 -20.21 7.95
C LYS A 122 13.59 -19.88 6.47
N TYR A 123 13.53 -20.90 5.62
CA TYR A 123 13.32 -20.69 4.20
C TYR A 123 11.99 -20.07 3.86
N LYS A 124 10.90 -20.63 4.39
CA LYS A 124 9.56 -20.05 4.18
C LYS A 124 9.51 -18.58 4.60
N GLU A 125 10.22 -18.24 5.67
CA GLU A 125 10.38 -16.85 6.12
C GLU A 125 11.14 -15.98 5.10
N LEU A 126 12.26 -16.47 4.55
CA LEU A 126 13.07 -15.78 3.54
C LEU A 126 12.25 -15.49 2.28
N ILE A 127 11.54 -16.50 1.80
CA ILE A 127 10.67 -16.40 0.63
C ILE A 127 9.57 -15.37 0.85
N ARG A 128 8.95 -15.38 2.04
CA ARG A 128 7.91 -14.40 2.39
C ARG A 128 8.48 -12.99 2.33
N LEU A 129 9.65 -12.76 2.92
CA LEU A 129 10.30 -11.44 2.90
C LEU A 129 10.65 -10.97 1.49
N ILE A 130 11.21 -11.84 0.64
CA ILE A 130 11.52 -11.50 -0.76
C ILE A 130 10.25 -11.11 -1.52
N ASN A 131 9.16 -11.87 -1.35
CA ASN A 131 7.88 -11.57 -1.99
C ASN A 131 7.30 -10.25 -1.47
N ASP A 132 7.33 -10.02 -0.16
CA ASP A 132 6.87 -8.76 0.43
C ASP A 132 7.67 -7.57 -0.14
N GLN A 133 9.00 -7.70 -0.25
CA GLN A 133 9.84 -6.67 -0.86
C GLN A 133 9.56 -6.48 -2.35
N TYR A 134 9.31 -7.56 -3.10
CA TYR A 134 8.88 -7.48 -4.50
C TYR A 134 7.60 -6.64 -4.63
N TYR A 135 6.56 -6.93 -3.84
CA TYR A 135 5.29 -6.20 -3.89
C TYR A 135 5.43 -4.75 -3.41
N LEU A 136 6.20 -4.51 -2.35
CA LEU A 136 6.49 -3.16 -1.85
C LEU A 136 7.25 -2.33 -2.87
N THR A 137 8.26 -2.90 -3.52
CA THR A 137 9.05 -2.22 -4.56
C THR A 137 8.20 -1.95 -5.80
N LYS A 138 7.37 -2.92 -6.21
CA LYS A 138 6.37 -2.77 -7.28
C LYS A 138 5.41 -1.61 -7.00
N LYS A 139 4.91 -1.51 -5.76
CA LYS A 139 4.06 -0.40 -5.29
C LYS A 139 4.79 0.95 -5.35
N ARG A 140 6.03 1.02 -4.84
CA ARG A 140 6.83 2.27 -4.84
C ARG A 140 7.12 2.80 -6.24
N LEU A 141 7.14 1.90 -7.23
CA LEU A 141 7.30 2.23 -8.65
C LEU A 141 5.98 2.55 -9.36
N GLY A 142 4.83 2.44 -8.69
CA GLY A 142 3.53 2.76 -9.27
C GLY A 142 2.97 1.67 -10.19
N TYR A 143 3.55 0.47 -10.20
CA TYR A 143 2.94 -0.65 -10.90
C TYR A 143 1.67 -1.12 -10.16
N PRO A 144 0.63 -1.58 -10.89
CA PRO A 144 -0.54 -2.17 -10.25
C PRO A 144 -0.11 -3.41 -9.45
N SER A 145 -0.21 -3.32 -8.11
CA SER A 145 0.18 -4.39 -7.19
C SER A 145 -0.96 -4.69 -6.21
N MET A 146 -1.47 -5.93 -6.27
CA MET A 146 -2.55 -6.52 -5.46
C MET A 146 -3.85 -5.69 -5.34
N GLY A 147 -5.00 -6.36 -5.39
CA GLY A 147 -6.29 -5.70 -5.17
C GLY A 147 -6.32 -4.98 -3.81
N PHE A 148 -6.95 -3.80 -3.76
CA PHE A 148 -7.08 -2.93 -2.58
C PHE A 148 -7.39 -3.71 -1.29
N PHE A 149 -8.30 -4.69 -1.36
CA PHE A 149 -8.66 -5.55 -0.22
C PHE A 149 -7.52 -6.41 0.34
N ARG A 150 -6.67 -6.96 -0.53
CA ARG A 150 -5.53 -7.80 -0.11
C ARG A 150 -4.46 -6.94 0.56
N GLN A 151 -4.33 -5.69 0.14
CA GLN A 151 -3.47 -4.69 0.77
C GLN A 151 -4.04 -4.22 2.11
N MET A 152 -5.34 -3.91 2.17
CA MET A 152 -6.02 -3.53 3.41
C MET A 152 -5.87 -4.62 4.49
N LYS A 153 -5.86 -5.91 4.12
CA LYS A 153 -5.61 -7.02 5.06
C LYS A 153 -4.28 -6.88 5.83
N SER A 154 -3.24 -6.36 5.18
CA SER A 154 -1.89 -6.17 5.75
C SER A 154 -1.74 -4.93 6.63
N TRP A 155 -2.71 -4.01 6.66
CA TRP A 155 -2.62 -2.79 7.46
C TRP A 155 -2.75 -3.06 8.96
N SER A 156 -2.07 -2.24 9.77
CA SER A 156 -2.25 -2.23 11.22
C SER A 156 -3.70 -1.89 11.58
N PHE A 157 -4.12 -2.31 12.77
CA PHE A 157 -5.48 -2.06 13.26
C PHE A 157 -5.82 -0.55 13.24
N LEU A 158 -4.89 0.30 13.71
CA LEU A 158 -5.05 1.76 13.70
C LEU A 158 -5.28 2.32 12.28
N LYS A 159 -4.52 1.84 11.30
CA LYS A 159 -4.68 2.27 9.90
C LYS A 159 -6.04 1.89 9.32
N LYS A 160 -6.51 0.68 9.61
CA LYS A 160 -7.85 0.23 9.21
C LYS A 160 -8.92 1.08 9.86
N PHE A 161 -8.79 1.32 11.17
CA PHE A 161 -9.74 2.12 11.93
C PHE A 161 -9.84 3.55 11.39
N LEU A 162 -8.72 4.24 11.20
CA LEU A 162 -8.67 5.59 10.64
C LEU A 162 -9.26 5.67 9.22
N PHE A 163 -8.97 4.68 8.39
CA PHE A 163 -9.54 4.62 7.03
C PHE A 163 -11.06 4.45 7.07
N TRP A 164 -11.58 3.52 7.87
CA TRP A 164 -13.03 3.31 7.98
C TRP A 164 -13.75 4.47 8.65
N SER A 165 -13.16 5.09 9.68
CA SER A 165 -13.74 6.27 10.33
C SER A 165 -13.83 7.45 9.36
N PHE A 166 -12.83 7.63 8.48
CA PHE A 166 -12.87 8.63 7.41
C PHE A 166 -14.02 8.37 6.43
N ILE A 167 -14.19 7.14 5.93
CA ILE A 167 -15.27 6.79 4.98
C ILE A 167 -16.65 7.02 5.60
N ILE A 168 -16.86 6.57 6.84
CA ILE A 168 -18.13 6.75 7.56
C ILE A 168 -18.41 8.24 7.78
N SER A 169 -17.41 9.01 8.22
CA SER A 169 -17.58 10.45 8.48
C SER A 169 -17.90 11.21 7.20
N LEU A 170 -17.29 10.84 6.08
CA LEU A 170 -17.59 11.43 4.77
C LEU A 170 -19.05 11.15 4.37
N ALA A 171 -19.52 9.91 4.53
CA ALA A 171 -20.90 9.53 4.21
C ALA A 171 -21.93 10.26 5.08
N ILE A 172 -21.64 10.41 6.38
CA ILE A 172 -22.49 11.19 7.30
C ILE A 172 -22.49 12.67 6.89
N ALA A 173 -21.32 13.24 6.56
CA ALA A 173 -21.22 14.63 6.11
C ALA A 173 -22.06 14.90 4.88
N THR A 174 -21.99 14.01 3.87
CA THR A 174 -22.73 14.16 2.63
C THR A 174 -24.24 14.01 2.85
N ALA A 175 -24.67 12.99 3.60
CA ALA A 175 -26.08 12.78 3.88
C ALA A 175 -26.69 13.94 4.70
N PHE A 176 -25.93 14.45 5.68
CA PHE A 176 -26.38 15.56 6.52
C PHE A 176 -26.47 16.87 5.72
N TRP A 177 -25.51 17.12 4.82
CA TRP A 177 -25.55 18.27 3.91
C TRP A 177 -26.79 18.22 3.01
N GLU A 178 -27.10 17.05 2.44
CA GLU A 178 -28.28 16.87 1.59
C GLU A 178 -29.57 17.17 2.37
N VAL A 179 -29.74 16.61 3.57
CA VAL A 179 -30.92 16.87 4.42
C VAL A 179 -31.07 18.35 4.75
N MET A 180 -29.97 19.04 5.07
CA MET A 180 -29.97 20.47 5.36
C MET A 180 -30.35 21.31 4.13
N SER A 181 -29.88 20.93 2.94
CA SER A 181 -30.20 21.62 1.69
C SER A 181 -31.68 21.50 1.31
N ILE A 182 -32.31 20.34 1.59
CA ILE A 182 -33.71 20.08 1.28
C ILE A 182 -34.64 20.79 2.27
N THR A 183 -34.29 20.75 3.56
CA THR A 183 -35.17 21.26 4.63
C THR A 183 -35.06 22.78 4.83
N LYS A 184 -34.08 23.46 4.21
CA LYS A 184 -33.80 24.90 4.36
C LYS A 184 -33.62 25.35 5.82
N VAL A 185 -33.32 24.42 6.71
CA VAL A 185 -33.03 24.73 8.11
C VAL A 185 -31.58 25.17 8.18
N HIS A 186 -31.32 26.47 8.05
CA HIS A 186 -29.99 27.03 8.28
C HIS A 186 -29.89 27.57 9.70
N ASP A 187 -29.88 26.65 10.67
CA ASP A 187 -29.52 26.97 12.06
C ASP A 187 -28.00 27.00 12.21
N ILE A 188 -27.50 28.06 12.85
CA ILE A 188 -26.07 28.25 13.16
C ILE A 188 -25.49 27.07 13.93
N ARG A 189 -26.29 26.40 14.77
CA ARG A 189 -25.87 25.19 15.51
C ARG A 189 -25.50 24.06 14.56
N MET A 190 -26.29 23.86 13.51
CA MET A 190 -26.06 22.81 12.51
C MET A 190 -24.87 23.13 11.62
N THR A 191 -24.66 24.41 11.30
CA THR A 191 -23.46 24.88 10.59
C THR A 191 -22.19 24.60 11.39
N ILE A 192 -22.22 24.85 12.71
CA ILE A 192 -21.09 24.54 13.60
C ILE A 192 -20.81 23.04 13.65
N VAL A 193 -21.84 22.20 13.76
CA VAL A 193 -21.69 20.73 13.73
C VAL A 193 -21.04 20.27 12.43
N MET A 194 -21.48 20.81 11.29
CA MET A 194 -20.88 20.50 9.99
C MET A 194 -19.43 20.95 9.88
N ALA A 195 -19.09 22.15 10.37
CA ALA A 195 -17.72 22.62 10.40
C ALA A 195 -16.80 21.70 11.22
N ILE A 196 -17.27 21.24 12.39
CA ILE A 196 -16.54 20.27 13.23
C ILE A 196 -16.37 18.94 12.49
N LEU A 197 -17.41 18.44 11.84
CA LEU A 197 -17.37 17.17 11.12
C LEU A 197 -16.40 17.25 9.91
N TYR A 198 -16.43 18.34 9.15
CA TYR A 198 -15.47 18.58 8.07
C TYR A 198 -14.04 18.76 8.58
N PHE A 199 -13.85 19.44 9.70
CA PHE A 199 -12.54 19.57 10.34
C PHE A 199 -12.00 18.19 10.76
N TYR A 200 -12.84 17.33 11.33
CA TYR A 200 -12.46 15.95 11.67
C TYR A 200 -12.06 15.16 10.41
N VAL A 201 -12.85 15.24 9.34
CA VAL A 201 -12.53 14.62 8.04
C VAL A 201 -11.18 15.11 7.51
N LEU A 202 -10.91 16.42 7.59
CA LEU A 202 -9.64 17.04 7.19
C LEU A 202 -8.47 16.49 8.02
N VAL A 203 -8.61 16.41 9.34
CA VAL A 203 -7.58 15.87 10.24
C VAL A 203 -7.32 14.40 9.94
N CYS A 204 -8.36 13.59 9.76
CA CYS A 204 -8.22 12.18 9.34
C CYS A 204 -7.47 12.07 8.01
N LEU A 205 -7.77 12.94 7.04
CA LEU A 205 -7.11 12.96 5.73
C LEU A 205 -5.63 13.33 5.86
N ILE A 206 -5.28 14.31 6.69
CA ILE A 206 -3.89 14.68 6.98
C ILE A 206 -3.13 13.53 7.66
N LEU A 207 -3.74 12.87 8.64
CA LEU A 207 -3.14 11.73 9.33
C LEU A 207 -2.91 10.55 8.39
N ILE A 208 -3.89 10.23 7.54
CA ILE A 208 -3.74 9.22 6.49
C ILE A 208 -2.62 9.65 5.53
N ALA A 209 -2.61 10.89 5.04
CA ALA A 209 -1.59 11.38 4.12
C ALA A 209 -0.16 11.41 4.70
N ARG A 210 -0.01 11.51 6.02
CA ARG A 210 1.30 11.43 6.70
C ARG A 210 1.83 10.00 6.77
N GLU A 211 0.94 9.01 6.82
CA GLU A 211 1.31 7.60 6.98
C GLU A 211 1.43 6.81 5.66
N PHE A 212 1.02 7.40 4.54
CA PHE A 212 1.08 6.84 3.18
C PHE A 212 2.15 7.53 2.32
#